data_AF-A0A6H2H9P6-F1
#
_entry.id   AF-A0A6H2H9P6-F1
#
_cell.length_a   1.000
_cell.length_b   1.000
_cell.length_c   1.000
_cell.angle_alpha   90.00
_cell.angle_beta   90.00
_cell.angle_gamma   90.00
#
_symmetry.space_group_name_H-M   'P 1'
#
loop_
_entity.id
_entity.type
_entity.pdbx_description
1 polymer ?
#
loop_
_entity_poly.entity_id
_entity_poly.type
_entity_poly.pdbx_seq_one_letter_code
_entity_poly.pdbx_strand_id
1 'polypeptide(L)'
;MQAETAIDVDSSFNGKLLDRLLGMAHHYRSEGNLRQAMELYWALLDKHPGTVQAQSARVSLLDQAEAYERAGARRVARAVYERLL
;
A
#
# COMPACT_ATOMS: atom_id res chain seq x y z
N MET A 1 -18.30 -1.13 -38.48
CA MET A 1 -16.93 -1.40 -37.97
C MET A 1 -16.73 -0.53 -36.74
N GLN A 2 -17.23 -0.97 -35.58
CA GLN A 2 -17.04 -0.28 -34.30
C GLN A 2 -17.02 -1.34 -33.19
N ALA A 3 -15.82 -1.73 -32.81
CA ALA A 3 -15.53 -2.44 -31.56
C ALA A 3 -14.02 -2.32 -31.36
N GLU A 4 -13.55 -1.39 -30.50
CA GLU A 4 -12.18 -1.46 -29.95
C GLU A 4 -11.81 -0.44 -28.85
N THR A 5 -12.70 0.43 -28.37
CA THR A 5 -12.29 1.51 -27.43
C THR A 5 -12.64 1.31 -25.95
N ALA A 6 -13.18 0.15 -25.55
CA ALA A 6 -13.64 -0.04 -24.16
C ALA A 6 -12.57 -0.53 -23.17
N ILE A 7 -11.38 -0.95 -23.62
CA ILE A 7 -10.44 -1.74 -22.79
C ILE A 7 -9.37 -0.86 -22.09
N ASP A 8 -9.18 0.40 -22.49
CA ASP A 8 -8.03 1.21 -22.02
C ASP A 8 -8.34 2.25 -20.91
N VAL A 9 -9.61 2.65 -20.77
CA VAL A 9 -9.99 3.70 -19.80
C VAL A 9 -10.03 3.17 -18.36
N ASP A 10 -10.48 1.92 -18.18
CA ASP A 10 -10.65 1.30 -16.87
C ASP A 10 -9.30 1.04 -16.17
N SER A 11 -8.31 0.54 -16.91
CA SER A 11 -6.95 0.31 -16.38
C SER A 11 -6.22 1.63 -16.04
N SER A 12 -6.36 2.67 -16.87
CA SER A 12 -5.73 3.97 -16.63
C SER A 12 -6.37 4.73 -15.45
N PHE A 13 -7.70 4.68 -15.34
CA PHE A 13 -8.43 5.28 -14.22
C PHE A 13 -8.10 4.57 -12.89
N ASN A 14 -8.10 3.23 -12.89
CA ASN A 14 -7.75 2.45 -11.71
C ASN A 14 -6.31 2.73 -11.27
N GLY A 15 -5.35 2.83 -12.20
CA GLY A 15 -3.97 3.20 -11.87
C GLY A 15 -3.87 4.54 -11.11
N LYS A 16 -4.53 5.59 -11.60
CA LYS A 16 -4.53 6.91 -10.93
C LYS A 16 -5.19 6.87 -9.56
N LEU A 17 -6.25 6.07 -9.39
CA LEU A 17 -6.90 5.90 -8.10
C LEU A 17 -5.96 5.20 -7.11
N LEU A 18 -5.23 4.17 -7.55
CA LEU A 18 -4.24 3.48 -6.72
C LEU A 18 -3.08 4.41 -6.35
N ASP A 19 -2.60 5.25 -7.27
CA ASP A 19 -1.60 6.28 -6.97
C ASP A 19 -2.11 7.24 -5.90
N ARG A 20 -3.38 7.65 -5.98
CA ARG A 20 -3.99 8.54 -5.00
C ARG A 20 -4.08 7.88 -3.62
N LEU A 21 -4.51 6.62 -3.55
CA LEU A 21 -4.58 5.86 -2.30
C LEU A 21 -3.20 5.66 -1.67
N LEU A 22 -2.19 5.35 -2.48
CA LEU A 22 -0.81 5.23 -2.03
C LEU A 22 -0.29 6.58 -1.50
N GLY A 23 -0.56 7.67 -2.22
CA GLY A 23 -0.21 9.02 -1.78
C GLY A 23 -0.87 9.41 -0.46
N MET A 24 -2.13 9.04 -0.25
CA MET A 24 -2.82 9.24 1.04
C MET A 24 -2.17 8.44 2.16
N ALA A 25 -1.78 7.19 1.91
CA ALA A 25 -1.10 6.36 2.89
C ALA A 25 0.25 6.97 3.32
N HIS A 26 1.02 7.49 2.36
CA HIS A 26 2.27 8.22 2.63
C HIS A 26 2.02 9.49 3.43
N HIS A 27 0.99 10.26 3.10
CA HIS A 27 0.61 11.45 3.85
C HIS A 27 0.30 11.12 5.31
N TYR A 28 -0.58 10.13 5.58
CA TYR A 28 -0.88 9.70 6.94
C TYR A 28 0.37 9.25 7.69
N ARG A 29 1.29 8.52 7.03
CA ARG A 29 2.57 8.14 7.64
C ARG A 29 3.39 9.37 8.03
N SER A 30 3.50 10.37 7.16
CA SER A 30 4.25 11.61 7.45
C SER A 30 3.68 12.43 8.60
N GLU A 31 2.36 12.36 8.82
CA GLU A 31 1.68 13.01 9.95
C GLU A 31 1.76 12.18 11.25
N GLY A 32 2.39 11.00 11.22
CA GLY A 32 2.42 10.09 12.37
C GLY A 32 1.13 9.29 12.57
N ASN A 33 0.17 9.39 11.66
CA ASN A 33 -1.07 8.62 11.65
C ASN A 33 -0.83 7.18 11.14
N LEU A 34 0.04 6.46 11.87
CA LEU A 34 0.60 5.17 11.46
C LEU A 34 -0.44 4.06 11.25
N ARG A 35 -1.55 4.08 12.00
CA ARG A 35 -2.62 3.09 11.87
C ARG A 35 -3.33 3.23 10.52
N GLN A 36 -3.77 4.45 10.19
CA GLN A 36 -4.47 4.75 8.94
C GLN A 36 -3.57 4.52 7.72
N ALA A 37 -2.28 4.86 7.85
CA ALA A 37 -1.29 4.55 6.82
C ALA A 37 -1.20 3.03 6.57
N MET A 38 -1.07 2.23 7.63
CA MET A 38 -1.02 0.77 7.52
C MET A 38 -2.29 0.19 6.90
N GLU A 39 -3.47 0.65 7.31
CA GLU A 39 -4.74 0.19 6.75
C GLU A 39 -4.80 0.36 5.23
N LEU A 40 -4.35 1.52 4.71
CA LEU A 40 -4.30 1.77 3.28
C LEU A 40 -3.23 0.93 2.56
N TYR A 41 -2.04 0.78 3.15
CA TYR A 41 -1.00 -0.08 2.56
C TYR A 41 -1.47 -1.54 2.47
N TRP A 42 -2.12 -2.06 3.51
CA TRP A 42 -2.70 -3.40 3.49
C TRP A 42 -3.82 -3.52 2.46
N ALA A 43 -4.70 -2.52 2.35
CA ALA A 43 -5.75 -2.52 1.34
C ALA A 43 -5.19 -2.59 -0.09
N LEU A 44 -4.08 -1.88 -0.37
CA LEU A 44 -3.41 -1.94 -1.67
C LEU A 44 -2.84 -3.34 -1.96
N LEU A 45 -2.20 -3.97 -0.96
CA LEU A 45 -1.68 -5.34 -1.09
C LEU A 45 -2.78 -6.38 -1.28
N ASP A 46 -3.83 -6.33 -0.45
CA ASP A 46 -4.85 -7.36 -0.39
C ASP A 46 -5.80 -7.27 -1.60
N LYS A 47 -6.13 -6.05 -2.07
CA LYS A 47 -7.14 -5.84 -3.12
C LYS A 47 -6.55 -5.65 -4.51
N HIS A 48 -5.31 -5.18 -4.61
CA HIS A 48 -4.67 -4.89 -5.89
C HIS A 48 -3.28 -5.54 -6.00
N PRO A 49 -3.18 -6.86 -5.73
CA PRO A 49 -1.90 -7.57 -5.79
C PRO A 49 -1.31 -7.50 -7.20
N GLY A 50 0.02 -7.42 -7.29
CA GLY A 50 0.76 -7.37 -8.56
C GLY A 50 0.83 -5.98 -9.21
N THR A 51 0.19 -4.96 -8.62
CA THR A 51 0.36 -3.57 -9.06
C THR A 51 1.64 -2.95 -8.50
N VAL A 52 2.16 -1.92 -9.19
CA VAL A 52 3.34 -1.18 -8.70
C VAL A 52 3.04 -0.53 -7.34
N GLN A 53 1.82 -0.05 -7.14
CA GLN A 53 1.38 0.58 -5.90
C GLN A 53 1.31 -0.40 -4.73
N ALA A 54 0.86 -1.64 -4.97
CA ALA A 54 0.93 -2.70 -3.99
C ALA A 54 2.38 -3.05 -3.62
N GLN A 55 3.30 -3.06 -4.60
CA GLN A 55 4.73 -3.27 -4.32
C GLN A 55 5.33 -2.11 -3.50
N SER A 56 5.00 -0.85 -3.81
CA SER A 56 5.41 0.31 -3.02
C SER A 56 4.83 0.29 -1.60
N ALA A 57 3.59 -0.16 -1.44
CA ALA A 57 2.95 -0.37 -0.15
C ALA A 57 3.68 -1.47 0.66
N ARG A 58 4.09 -2.57 0.01
CA ARG A 58 4.92 -3.63 0.63
C ARG A 58 6.20 -3.08 1.24
N VAL A 59 6.93 -2.28 0.47
CA VAL A 59 8.18 -1.64 0.93
C VAL A 59 7.90 -0.73 2.12
N SER A 60 6.84 0.07 2.05
CA SER A 60 6.48 0.99 3.14
C SER A 60 6.10 0.27 4.44
N LEU A 61 5.43 -0.88 4.35
CA LEU A 61 5.10 -1.72 5.50
C LEU A 61 6.35 -2.37 6.09
N LEU A 62 7.30 -2.77 5.25
CA LEU A 62 8.59 -3.29 5.70
C LEU A 62 9.38 -2.23 6.47
N ASP A 63 9.52 -1.01 5.93
CA ASP A 63 10.16 0.11 6.62
C ASP A 63 9.52 0.38 8.00
N GLN A 64 8.20 0.27 8.08
CA GLN A 64 7.45 0.51 9.30
C GLN A 64 7.65 -0.63 10.32
N ALA A 65 7.74 -1.88 9.86
CA ALA A 65 8.12 -3.01 10.71
C ALA A 65 9.51 -2.81 11.31
N GLU A 66 10.49 -2.40 10.50
CA GLU A 66 11.84 -2.07 10.98
C GLU A 66 11.81 -0.91 12.00
N ALA A 67 11.01 0.12 11.76
CA ALA A 67 10.86 1.23 12.69
C ALA A 67 10.27 0.76 14.05
N TYR A 68 9.26 -0.12 14.03
CA TYR A 68 8.73 -0.73 15.25
C TYR A 68 9.78 -1.56 15.98
N GLU A 69 10.61 -2.30 15.26
CA GLU A 69 11.69 -3.09 15.84
C GLU A 69 12.73 -2.20 16.53
N ARG A 70 13.17 -1.12 15.87
CA ARG A 70 14.11 -0.13 16.43
C ARG A 70 13.53 0.58 17.66
N ALA A 71 12.21 0.79 17.69
CA ALA A 71 11.50 1.35 18.84
C ALA A 71 11.24 0.34 19.98
N GLY A 72 11.70 -0.91 19.85
CA GLY A 72 11.49 -1.96 20.85
C GLY A 72 10.11 -2.62 20.80
N ALA A 73 9.22 -2.20 19.89
CA ALA A 73 7.89 -2.77 19.67
C ALA A 73 7.95 -4.08 18.85
N ARG A 74 8.81 -5.02 19.28
CA ARG A 74 9.14 -6.26 18.54
C ARG A 74 7.93 -7.12 18.22
N ARG A 75 6.92 -7.16 19.10
CA ARG A 75 5.69 -7.92 18.86
C ARG A 75 4.91 -7.37 17.66
N VAL A 76 4.85 -6.04 17.53
CA VAL A 76 4.15 -5.39 16.41
C VAL A 76 4.95 -5.57 15.13
N ALA A 77 6.27 -5.35 15.17
CA ALA A 77 7.16 -5.59 14.02
C ALA A 77 7.01 -7.02 13.48
N ARG A 78 7.07 -8.02 14.39
CA ARG A 78 6.87 -9.44 14.04
C ARG A 78 5.53 -9.69 13.35
N ALA A 79 4.44 -9.14 13.88
CA ALA A 79 3.11 -9.32 13.27
C ALA A 79 3.04 -8.73 11.84
N VAL A 80 3.75 -7.62 11.58
CA VAL A 80 3.85 -7.05 10.23
C VAL A 80 4.67 -7.96 9.32
N TYR A 81 5.85 -8.40 9.76
CA TYR A 81 6.70 -9.32 8.98
C TYR A 81 5.97 -10.63 8.65
N GLU A 82 5.29 -11.24 9.62
CA GLU A 82 4.54 -12.49 9.42
C GLU A 82 3.41 -12.33 8.40
N ARG A 83 2.77 -11.16 8.33
CA ARG A 83 1.73 -10.87 7.33
C ARG A 83 2.29 -10.60 5.94
N LEU A 84 3.56 -10.20 5.82
CA LEU A 84 4.21 -9.94 4.52
C LEU A 84 4.75 -11.20 3.84
N LEU A 85 4.90 -12.32 4.56
CA LEU A 85 5.33 -13.61 4.03
C LEU A 85 4.21 -14.28 3.24
#